data_AF-A0A3A5WAL8-F1
#
_entry.id   AF-A0A3A5WAL8-F1
#
_cell.length_a   1.000
_cell.length_b   1.000
_cell.length_c   1.000
_cell.angle_alpha   90.00
_cell.angle_beta   90.00
_cell.angle_gamma   90.00
#
_symmetry.space_group_name_H-M   'P 1'
#
loop_
_entity.id
_entity.type
_entity.pdbx_description
1 polymer ?
#
loop_
_entity_poly.entity_id
_entity_poly.type
_entity_poly.pdbx_seq_one_letter_code
_entity_poly.pdbx_strand_id
1 'polypeptide(L)'
;MSPTNGAKTITLQPLQGTMRTAFSLVAILLISTTLSTMAVSAEVVNDGSNITVSGTETWNESLLESDLTILEGASLLIENTTSIAQDVTITVNEGASLMVSGDLVGTELDAGLLVFDDTLLHLNFGDIADTGQVRINFDHVIPESAMFNVTIGNETQNAVGADFVDIPAPLNGTSLTVEFDIYYFFSTQITSVQALHSGASGTVVLNAEELNHTGGSLKWNAAAFEVKVFGELTINSADVSGASIVCSGTCSINDATLTGSAPVHVEDGASLIVESSFFVGSRTDEDIIVHDTANIQYTNSTGTGGLTDAWIRLLSQRSLHTNAGNITVHATGLGYYGSTIDNITDQTGHVGIALGEQARIVEWVDGDGQYHEENAEIVLTLSSSWGDFTTTIPAPKTPISEVSVPLPYIDVLSIDLEDNKAYIGQKISGDIVVKNTGDVAVSGVNFWCYVGDELQDTTQLVVSLEAGESKTMYVSWYGNTNGSLALECRAMLPTVLNSIASDVSNPSGSTSGEIAWTNAEEREDQPLMIYAMLVLIILAGTFIISHQASKKVIQSQQSGIEEEDDAKEYLEDEEALDEASSLEDEA
;
A
#
# COMPACT_ATOMS: atom_id res chain seq x y z
N MET A 1 -14.75 73.73 -52.39
CA MET A 1 -14.21 72.38 -52.69
C MET A 1 -13.49 71.90 -51.45
N SER A 2 -13.99 70.83 -50.82
CA SER A 2 -13.25 69.99 -49.87
C SER A 2 -12.01 69.36 -50.57
N PRO A 3 -11.00 68.78 -49.89
CA PRO A 3 -11.05 68.27 -48.51
C PRO A 3 -9.78 68.43 -47.62
N THR A 4 -10.06 68.36 -46.30
CA THR A 4 -9.33 67.77 -45.15
C THR A 4 -7.80 67.76 -45.04
N ASN A 5 -7.29 68.43 -43.99
CA ASN A 5 -6.64 67.88 -42.78
C ASN A 5 -5.93 69.07 -42.10
N GLY A 6 -6.17 69.44 -40.85
CA GLY A 6 -6.06 68.61 -39.65
C GLY A 6 -4.83 69.08 -38.86
N ALA A 7 -4.90 70.26 -38.23
CA ALA A 7 -3.86 70.77 -37.32
C ALA A 7 -4.51 71.57 -36.19
N LYS A 8 -4.35 71.10 -34.96
CA LYS A 8 -4.72 71.82 -33.72
C LYS A 8 -3.46 72.04 -32.89
N THR A 9 -3.34 73.27 -32.42
CA THR A 9 -2.21 73.94 -31.79
C THR A 9 -1.75 73.30 -30.48
N ILE A 10 -0.43 73.19 -30.30
CA ILE A 10 0.23 72.83 -29.04
C ILE A 10 0.54 74.11 -28.26
N THR A 11 0.11 74.17 -27.01
CA THR A 11 0.57 75.15 -26.02
C THR A 11 1.09 74.39 -24.81
N LEU A 12 2.37 74.57 -24.48
CA LEU A 12 3.07 73.96 -23.35
C LEU A 12 2.67 74.62 -22.02
N GLN A 13 2.40 73.82 -21.00
CA GLN A 13 2.44 74.19 -19.58
C GLN A 13 3.44 73.28 -18.84
N PRO A 14 4.10 73.77 -17.77
CA PRO A 14 5.30 73.15 -17.21
C PRO A 14 5.01 72.01 -16.22
N LEU A 15 5.87 71.00 -16.28
CA LEU A 15 5.95 69.83 -15.41
C LEU A 15 6.38 70.24 -13.98
N GLN A 16 5.47 70.17 -13.02
CA GLN A 16 5.82 70.10 -11.59
C GLN A 16 4.89 69.08 -10.94
N GLY A 17 5.41 67.89 -10.64
CA GLY A 17 4.63 66.91 -9.89
C GLY A 17 5.04 65.44 -9.93
N THR A 18 6.24 65.05 -10.38
CA THR A 18 6.59 63.60 -10.44
C THR A 18 8.09 63.31 -10.31
N MET A 19 8.85 64.09 -9.52
CA MET A 19 10.29 63.85 -9.34
C MET A 19 10.73 63.68 -7.87
N ARG A 20 9.80 63.62 -6.91
CA ARG A 20 10.13 63.39 -5.49
C ARG A 20 9.84 61.98 -4.98
N THR A 21 8.96 61.22 -5.63
CA THR A 21 8.66 59.82 -5.26
C THR A 21 9.56 58.81 -5.97
N ALA A 22 9.98 59.08 -7.21
CA ALA A 22 10.88 58.19 -7.96
C ALA A 22 12.30 58.15 -7.38
N PHE A 23 12.82 59.27 -6.88
CA PHE A 23 14.15 59.29 -6.23
C PHE A 23 14.15 58.58 -4.88
N SER A 24 13.02 58.59 -4.15
CA SER A 24 12.90 57.91 -2.86
C SER A 24 12.72 56.39 -3.03
N LEU A 25 12.02 55.93 -4.07
CA LEU A 25 11.86 54.50 -4.36
C LEU A 25 13.13 53.89 -4.95
N VAL A 26 13.86 54.62 -5.79
CA VAL A 26 15.16 54.15 -6.32
C VAL A 26 16.23 54.17 -5.23
N ALA A 27 16.22 55.15 -4.31
CA ALA A 27 17.11 55.14 -3.14
C ALA A 27 16.77 54.00 -2.16
N ILE A 28 15.48 53.67 -1.95
CA ILE A 28 15.08 52.53 -1.11
C ILE A 28 15.42 51.19 -1.81
N LEU A 29 15.26 51.08 -3.13
CA LEU A 29 15.67 49.89 -3.89
C LEU A 29 17.20 49.73 -3.94
N LEU A 30 17.95 50.82 -4.06
CA LEU A 30 19.42 50.80 -4.02
C LEU A 30 19.94 50.50 -2.60
N ILE A 31 19.25 50.96 -1.55
CA ILE A 31 19.57 50.58 -0.17
C ILE A 31 19.21 49.12 0.12
N SER A 32 18.15 48.56 -0.49
CA SER A 32 17.83 47.13 -0.38
C SER A 32 18.77 46.23 -1.18
N THR A 33 19.41 46.71 -2.25
CA THR A 33 20.48 45.96 -2.94
C THR A 33 21.87 46.15 -2.31
N THR A 34 22.03 47.07 -1.37
CA THR A 34 23.28 47.24 -0.59
C THR A 34 23.25 46.59 0.79
N LEU A 35 22.18 45.87 1.15
CA LEU A 35 22.29 44.73 2.08
C LEU A 35 22.82 43.51 1.30
N SER A 36 23.95 43.70 0.63
CA SER A 36 24.92 42.61 0.53
C SER A 36 25.26 42.31 1.99
N THR A 37 24.80 41.16 2.47
CA THR A 37 25.14 40.59 3.77
C THR A 37 26.61 40.87 4.04
N MET A 38 26.91 41.72 5.02
CA MET A 38 28.25 41.78 5.54
C MET A 38 28.43 40.45 6.26
N ALA A 39 29.01 39.46 5.57
CA ALA A 39 29.46 38.24 6.20
C ALA A 39 30.42 38.67 7.31
N VAL A 40 30.01 38.49 8.56
CA VAL A 40 30.89 38.71 9.68
C VAL A 40 31.71 37.44 9.81
N SER A 41 33.03 37.57 9.71
CA SER A 41 33.93 36.51 10.16
C SER A 41 33.86 36.52 11.68
N ALA A 42 33.21 35.50 12.23
CA ALA A 42 33.17 35.24 13.67
C ALA A 42 34.14 34.09 13.98
N GLU A 43 34.86 34.20 15.10
CA GLU A 43 35.60 33.07 15.66
C GLU A 43 34.62 32.20 16.47
N VAL A 44 34.70 30.88 16.30
CA VAL A 44 33.88 29.93 17.05
C VAL A 44 34.35 29.87 18.50
N VAL A 45 33.42 30.03 19.44
CA VAL A 45 33.69 29.88 20.87
C VAL A 45 33.37 28.45 21.28
N ASN A 46 34.38 27.57 21.26
CA ASN A 46 34.29 26.20 21.80
C ASN A 46 34.50 26.23 23.33
N ASP A 47 33.51 26.70 24.09
CA ASP A 47 33.54 26.71 25.56
C ASP A 47 32.77 25.55 26.22
N GLY A 48 32.32 24.59 25.40
CA GLY A 48 31.49 23.46 25.82
C GLY A 48 29.99 23.78 25.90
N SER A 49 29.57 24.95 25.44
CA SER A 49 28.16 25.28 25.22
C SER A 49 27.75 25.11 23.76
N ASN A 50 26.47 24.83 23.51
CA ASN A 50 25.94 24.72 22.15
C ASN A 50 26.09 26.05 21.40
N ILE A 51 26.67 25.98 20.22
CA ILE A 51 26.92 27.14 19.35
C ILE A 51 25.64 27.45 18.58
N THR A 52 25.28 28.74 18.49
CA THR A 52 24.10 29.19 17.75
C THR A 52 24.48 30.27 16.74
N VAL A 53 24.08 30.07 15.48
CA VAL A 53 24.23 31.05 14.41
C VAL A 53 22.87 31.70 14.18
N SER A 54 22.81 33.02 14.37
CA SER A 54 21.55 33.80 14.30
C SER A 54 21.54 34.84 13.18
N GLY A 55 22.61 34.92 12.39
CA GLY A 55 22.76 35.83 11.26
C GLY A 55 23.53 35.18 10.10
N THR A 56 24.09 36.00 9.22
CA THR A 56 24.94 35.52 8.12
C THR A 56 26.41 35.52 8.56
N GLU A 57 27.01 34.34 8.63
CA GLU A 57 28.37 34.13 9.10
C GLU A 57 29.19 33.33 8.09
N THR A 58 30.50 33.59 8.08
CA THR A 58 31.47 32.79 7.33
C THR A 58 32.55 32.32 8.29
N TRP A 59 32.69 31.01 8.39
CA TRP A 59 33.62 30.35 9.28
C TRP A 59 34.82 29.81 8.52
N ASN A 60 35.99 30.01 9.13
CA ASN A 60 37.28 29.54 8.65
C ASN A 60 37.95 28.63 9.69
N GLU A 61 37.13 28.06 10.57
CA GLU A 61 37.57 27.27 11.72
C GLU A 61 38.10 25.90 11.31
N SER A 62 39.10 25.44 12.04
CA SER A 62 39.67 24.11 11.83
C SER A 62 39.03 23.04 12.70
N LEU A 63 38.25 23.41 13.73
CA LEU A 63 37.72 22.46 14.72
C LEU A 63 36.36 22.89 15.30
N LEU A 64 35.40 21.97 15.31
CA LEU A 64 34.11 22.09 15.99
C LEU A 64 33.98 20.99 17.05
N GLU A 65 33.86 21.38 18.32
CA GLU A 65 33.80 20.43 19.46
C GLU A 65 32.44 20.45 20.18
N SER A 66 31.47 21.21 19.67
CA SER A 66 30.17 21.40 20.32
C SER A 66 29.06 21.47 19.29
N ASP A 67 27.85 21.08 19.70
CA ASP A 67 26.66 21.12 18.86
C ASP A 67 26.46 22.51 18.25
N LEU A 68 26.09 22.53 16.98
CA LEU A 68 25.85 23.74 16.21
C LEU A 68 24.38 23.79 15.80
N THR A 69 23.71 24.90 16.08
CA THR A 69 22.36 25.18 15.56
C THR A 69 22.35 26.47 14.75
N ILE A 70 21.93 26.39 13.50
CA ILE A 70 21.71 27.55 12.63
C ILE A 70 20.22 27.88 12.66
N LEU A 71 19.89 29.07 13.16
CA LEU A 71 18.51 29.50 13.41
C LEU A 71 17.79 29.96 12.14
N GLU A 72 16.46 29.99 12.19
CA GLU A 72 15.62 30.51 11.10
C GLU A 72 16.09 31.89 10.62
N GLY A 73 16.24 32.06 9.30
CA GLY A 73 16.71 33.28 8.66
C GLY A 73 18.22 33.51 8.73
N ALA A 74 18.97 32.63 9.37
CA ALA A 74 20.43 32.67 9.43
C ALA A 74 21.07 31.86 8.29
N SER A 75 22.35 32.14 8.01
CA SER A 75 23.11 31.47 6.97
C SER A 75 24.56 31.29 7.42
N LEU A 76 25.08 30.08 7.32
CA LEU A 76 26.47 29.78 7.64
C LEU A 76 27.19 29.27 6.40
N LEU A 77 28.35 29.86 6.09
CA LEU A 77 29.30 29.35 5.11
C LEU A 77 30.54 28.81 5.80
N ILE A 78 30.94 27.57 5.50
CA ILE A 78 32.21 26.96 5.92
C ILE A 78 33.13 26.88 4.68
N GLU A 79 34.26 27.60 4.71
CA GLU A 79 35.18 27.72 3.56
C GLU A 79 36.44 26.85 3.68
N ASN A 80 36.84 26.49 4.90
CA ASN A 80 38.04 25.68 5.14
C ASN A 80 37.66 24.28 5.62
N THR A 81 38.62 23.36 5.56
CA THR A 81 38.54 22.07 6.24
C THR A 81 38.29 22.28 7.74
N THR A 82 37.16 21.77 8.23
CA THR A 82 36.79 21.79 9.64
C THR A 82 36.72 20.36 10.15
N SER A 83 37.54 20.04 11.16
CA SER A 83 37.43 18.79 11.90
C SER A 83 36.25 18.86 12.86
N ILE A 84 35.42 17.82 12.91
CA ILE A 84 34.22 17.75 13.75
C ILE A 84 34.44 16.67 14.80
N ALA A 85 34.35 17.03 16.07
CA ALA A 85 34.48 16.08 17.17
C ALA A 85 33.39 15.01 17.13
N GLN A 86 33.67 13.86 17.76
CA GLN A 86 32.71 12.77 17.87
C GLN A 86 31.39 13.23 18.52
N ASP A 87 30.28 12.70 18.04
CA ASP A 87 28.91 12.91 18.53
C ASP A 87 28.38 14.35 18.42
N VAL A 88 29.10 15.26 17.75
CA VAL A 88 28.62 16.62 17.49
C VAL A 88 27.45 16.57 16.51
N THR A 89 26.39 17.33 16.82
CA THR A 89 25.26 17.53 15.91
C THR A 89 25.27 18.93 15.30
N ILE A 90 25.23 19.01 13.98
CA ILE A 90 24.94 20.24 13.22
C ILE A 90 23.47 20.23 12.82
N THR A 91 22.69 21.20 13.33
CA THR A 91 21.27 21.37 13.02
C THR A 91 21.03 22.63 12.19
N VAL A 92 20.46 22.47 11.01
CA VAL A 92 20.00 23.56 10.14
C VAL A 92 18.49 23.68 10.27
N ASN A 93 17.99 24.68 10.99
CA ASN A 93 16.55 24.85 11.19
C ASN A 93 15.83 25.22 9.90
N GLU A 94 14.50 25.04 9.88
CA GLU A 94 13.65 25.51 8.79
C GLU A 94 13.90 27.01 8.53
N GLY A 95 14.00 27.39 7.25
CA GLY A 95 14.32 28.77 6.84
C GLY A 95 15.78 29.20 7.06
N ALA A 96 16.65 28.31 7.53
CA ALA A 96 18.10 28.53 7.64
C ALA A 96 18.87 27.88 6.48
N SER A 97 20.13 28.29 6.28
CA SER A 97 21.01 27.69 5.27
C SER A 97 22.41 27.38 5.80
N LEU A 98 22.94 26.22 5.42
CA LEU A 98 24.34 25.83 5.60
C LEU A 98 24.97 25.59 4.23
N MET A 99 26.06 26.31 3.93
CA MET A 99 26.88 26.11 2.76
C MET A 99 28.27 25.62 3.16
N VAL A 100 28.70 24.53 2.55
CA VAL A 100 29.97 23.86 2.80
C VAL A 100 30.77 23.89 1.51
N SER A 101 31.89 24.59 1.53
CA SER A 101 32.84 24.71 0.42
C SER A 101 34.27 24.31 0.79
N GLY A 102 34.55 24.14 2.08
CA GLY A 102 35.67 23.37 2.59
C GLY A 102 35.22 22.01 3.12
N ASP A 103 36.16 21.18 3.56
CA ASP A 103 35.86 19.81 3.98
C ASP A 103 35.23 19.73 5.39
N LEU A 104 34.39 18.73 5.63
CA LEU A 104 33.94 18.37 6.97
C LEU A 104 34.48 16.98 7.31
N VAL A 105 35.33 16.90 8.33
CA VAL A 105 36.07 15.66 8.63
C VAL A 105 35.83 15.27 10.08
N GLY A 106 35.17 14.13 10.32
CA GLY A 106 35.06 13.58 11.67
C GLY A 106 36.43 13.28 12.27
N THR A 107 36.67 13.65 13.53
CA THR A 107 37.96 13.39 14.20
C THR A 107 38.17 11.92 14.53
N GLU A 108 37.09 11.16 14.66
CA GLU A 108 37.09 9.73 14.96
C GLU A 108 36.19 9.00 13.97
N LEU A 109 36.78 8.51 12.89
CA LEU A 109 36.10 7.68 11.91
C LEU A 109 36.00 6.25 12.44
N ASP A 110 34.78 5.76 12.65
CA ASP A 110 34.54 4.38 13.08
C ASP A 110 34.43 3.46 11.86
N ALA A 111 35.59 3.09 11.30
CA ALA A 111 35.72 2.15 10.21
C ALA A 111 36.46 0.88 10.66
N GLY A 112 36.19 -0.22 9.98
CA GLY A 112 36.91 -1.47 10.16
C GLY A 112 37.07 -2.21 8.84
N LEU A 113 38.27 -2.75 8.62
CA LEU A 113 38.57 -3.54 7.44
C LEU A 113 38.28 -5.01 7.73
N LEU A 114 37.20 -5.54 7.14
CA LEU A 114 36.89 -6.96 7.20
C LEU A 114 37.98 -7.76 6.49
N VAL A 115 38.51 -8.77 7.17
CA VAL A 115 39.55 -9.66 6.64
C VAL A 115 39.07 -11.10 6.51
N PHE A 116 39.53 -11.74 5.44
CA PHE A 116 39.23 -13.12 5.04
C PHE A 116 40.54 -13.89 4.79
N ASP A 117 40.45 -15.20 4.57
CA ASP A 117 41.59 -16.13 4.36
C ASP A 117 42.49 -15.79 3.15
N ASP A 118 42.01 -14.96 2.22
CA ASP A 118 42.76 -14.50 1.04
C ASP A 118 43.03 -12.99 1.06
N THR A 119 42.78 -12.33 2.20
CA THR A 119 43.04 -10.90 2.34
C THR A 119 44.54 -10.63 2.40
N LEU A 120 44.97 -9.63 1.63
CA LEU A 120 46.32 -9.09 1.64
C LEU A 120 46.27 -7.62 2.04
N LEU A 121 47.07 -7.22 3.03
CA LEU A 121 47.33 -5.80 3.29
C LEU A 121 48.66 -5.39 2.70
N HIS A 122 48.67 -4.23 2.05
CA HIS A 122 49.86 -3.65 1.46
C HIS A 122 50.26 -2.43 2.28
N LEU A 123 51.28 -2.59 3.11
CA LEU A 123 51.72 -1.56 4.05
C LEU A 123 53.06 -0.96 3.60
N ASN A 124 53.20 0.35 3.77
CA ASN A 124 54.50 1.02 3.67
C ASN A 124 54.49 2.22 4.62
N PHE A 125 55.32 2.16 5.66
CA PHE A 125 55.41 3.21 6.68
C PHE A 125 56.51 4.25 6.37
N GLY A 126 57.14 4.19 5.19
CA GLY A 126 58.33 4.98 4.87
C GLY A 126 59.58 4.52 5.63
N ASP A 127 60.66 5.29 5.53
CA ASP A 127 61.94 5.02 6.22
C ASP A 127 61.92 5.67 7.61
N ILE A 128 61.31 4.98 8.57
CA ILE A 128 61.13 5.46 9.96
C ILE A 128 62.06 4.77 10.95
N ALA A 129 62.52 3.54 10.66
CA ALA A 129 63.54 2.81 11.42
C ALA A 129 64.10 1.62 10.62
N ASP A 130 65.31 1.12 10.94
CA ASP A 130 65.84 -0.08 10.28
C ASP A 130 64.94 -1.32 10.50
N THR A 131 64.44 -1.50 11.72
CA THR A 131 63.58 -2.62 12.13
C THR A 131 62.61 -2.18 13.24
N GLY A 132 61.45 -2.81 13.32
CA GLY A 132 60.51 -2.66 14.43
C GLY A 132 59.48 -3.78 14.47
N GLN A 133 58.30 -3.47 14.98
CA GLN A 133 57.14 -4.37 14.98
C GLN A 133 55.99 -3.68 14.24
N VAL A 134 55.24 -4.45 13.46
CA VAL A 134 53.94 -4.05 12.96
C VAL A 134 52.90 -4.64 13.89
N ARG A 135 52.14 -3.76 14.56
CA ARG A 135 50.98 -4.14 15.36
C ARG A 135 49.73 -4.08 14.50
N ILE A 136 48.95 -5.14 14.47
CA ILE A 136 47.63 -5.15 13.82
C ILE A 136 46.59 -5.30 14.92
N ASN A 137 45.68 -4.35 15.05
CA ASN A 137 44.62 -4.34 16.04
C ASN A 137 43.32 -4.87 15.43
N PHE A 138 42.65 -5.76 16.14
CA PHE A 138 41.36 -6.34 15.78
C PHE A 138 40.23 -5.67 16.58
N ASP A 139 39.01 -5.78 16.08
CA ASP A 139 37.80 -5.27 16.75
C ASP A 139 37.38 -6.11 17.97
N HIS A 140 37.93 -7.31 18.13
CA HIS A 140 37.65 -8.18 19.26
C HIS A 140 38.80 -9.16 19.55
N VAL A 141 38.74 -9.80 20.73
CA VAL A 141 39.66 -10.90 21.07
C VAL A 141 39.30 -12.13 20.25
N ILE A 142 40.25 -12.60 19.42
CA ILE A 142 40.06 -13.80 18.61
C ILE A 142 39.88 -15.02 19.53
N PRO A 143 38.81 -15.83 19.38
CA PRO A 143 38.52 -16.89 20.34
C PRO A 143 39.46 -18.10 20.20
N GLU A 144 39.62 -18.84 21.29
CA GLU A 144 40.45 -20.07 21.37
C GLU A 144 40.08 -21.15 20.34
N SER A 145 38.85 -21.11 19.81
CA SER A 145 38.37 -22.07 18.81
C SER A 145 38.70 -21.70 17.36
N ALA A 146 39.22 -20.50 17.10
CA ALA A 146 39.56 -20.03 15.75
C ALA A 146 40.93 -20.55 15.30
N MET A 147 41.15 -20.61 13.99
CA MET A 147 42.49 -20.52 13.41
C MET A 147 42.62 -19.13 12.81
N PHE A 148 43.60 -18.36 13.27
CA PHE A 148 43.81 -17.00 12.78
C PHE A 148 45.31 -16.70 12.82
N ASN A 149 45.99 -16.96 11.71
CA ASN A 149 47.40 -16.67 11.56
C ASN A 149 47.59 -15.42 10.73
N VAL A 150 48.53 -14.58 11.14
CA VAL A 150 48.90 -13.37 10.41
C VAL A 150 50.39 -13.44 10.11
N THR A 151 50.75 -13.25 8.85
CA THR A 151 52.13 -13.41 8.37
C THR A 151 52.65 -12.13 7.73
N ILE A 152 53.87 -11.74 8.08
CA ILE A 152 54.63 -10.69 7.38
C ILE A 152 55.99 -11.28 7.00
N GLY A 153 56.23 -11.44 5.71
CA GLY A 153 57.46 -12.07 5.21
C GLY A 153 57.58 -13.52 5.66
N ASN A 154 58.56 -13.82 6.53
CA ASN A 154 58.78 -15.17 7.07
C ASN A 154 58.30 -15.33 8.52
N GLU A 155 57.72 -14.28 9.12
CA GLU A 155 57.25 -14.28 10.50
C GLU A 155 55.73 -14.47 10.51
N THR A 156 55.26 -15.49 11.24
CA THR A 156 53.84 -15.79 11.41
C THR A 156 53.49 -15.73 12.90
N GLN A 157 52.43 -15.00 13.23
CA GLN A 157 51.85 -14.96 14.57
C GLN A 157 50.44 -15.54 14.57
N ASN A 158 50.13 -16.28 15.61
CA ASN A 158 48.76 -16.73 15.88
C ASN A 158 48.05 -15.64 16.71
N ALA A 159 46.95 -15.11 16.20
CA ALA A 159 46.15 -14.07 16.84
C ALA A 159 45.19 -14.60 17.92
N VAL A 160 45.04 -15.92 18.04
CA VAL A 160 44.13 -16.55 19.01
C VAL A 160 44.41 -16.10 20.45
N GLY A 161 43.36 -15.70 21.15
CA GLY A 161 43.39 -15.23 22.53
C GLY A 161 43.81 -13.76 22.68
N ALA A 162 44.01 -13.04 21.58
CA ALA A 162 44.39 -11.62 21.57
C ALA A 162 43.47 -10.81 20.66
N ASP A 163 43.40 -9.51 20.94
CA ASP A 163 42.79 -8.46 20.11
C ASP A 163 43.84 -7.69 19.28
N PHE A 164 45.10 -8.13 19.32
CA PHE A 164 46.15 -7.64 18.43
C PHE A 164 47.25 -8.69 18.22
N VAL A 165 48.05 -8.51 17.18
CA VAL A 165 49.32 -9.23 16.97
C VAL A 165 50.45 -8.24 16.73
N ASP A 166 51.65 -8.56 17.23
CA ASP A 166 52.89 -7.84 16.95
C ASP A 166 53.83 -8.73 16.12
N ILE A 167 54.18 -8.27 14.91
CA ILE A 167 55.00 -9.05 13.97
C ILE A 167 56.27 -8.27 13.61
N PRO A 168 57.48 -8.87 13.75
CA PRO A 168 58.71 -8.18 13.41
C PRO A 168 58.77 -7.86 11.92
N ALA A 169 59.14 -6.63 11.57
CA ALA A 169 59.22 -6.19 10.18
C ALA A 169 60.32 -5.13 9.94
N PRO A 170 60.87 -5.05 8.71
CA PRO A 170 61.69 -3.91 8.32
C PRO A 170 60.80 -2.66 8.17
N LEU A 171 61.22 -1.54 8.77
CA LEU A 171 60.49 -0.25 8.74
C LEU A 171 61.29 0.83 8.00
N ASN A 172 62.12 0.41 7.05
CA ASN A 172 63.11 1.21 6.32
C ASN A 172 62.61 1.64 4.93
N GLY A 173 61.28 1.78 4.78
CA GLY A 173 60.61 2.09 3.52
C GLY A 173 60.35 0.89 2.60
N THR A 174 60.74 -0.32 3.01
CA THR A 174 60.38 -1.55 2.29
C THR A 174 58.87 -1.77 2.35
N SER A 175 58.23 -2.02 1.21
CA SER A 175 56.81 -2.42 1.17
C SER A 175 56.63 -3.79 1.82
N LEU A 176 55.64 -3.87 2.70
CA LEU A 176 55.26 -5.08 3.43
C LEU A 176 53.95 -5.61 2.88
N THR A 177 53.86 -6.93 2.77
CA THR A 177 52.59 -7.62 2.52
C THR A 177 52.24 -8.40 3.78
N VAL A 178 51.04 -8.15 4.30
CA VAL A 178 50.45 -8.92 5.39
C VAL A 178 49.50 -9.93 4.79
N GLU A 179 49.71 -11.20 5.13
CA GLU A 179 48.87 -12.32 4.70
C GLU A 179 48.08 -12.85 5.88
N PHE A 180 46.81 -13.17 5.66
CA PHE A 180 45.90 -13.73 6.65
C PHE A 180 45.59 -15.18 6.28
N ASP A 181 45.66 -16.10 7.23
CA ASP A 181 45.23 -17.50 7.11
C ASP A 181 44.20 -17.75 8.21
N ILE A 182 42.93 -17.73 7.81
CA ILE A 182 41.78 -17.60 8.70
C ILE A 182 40.82 -18.77 8.47
N TYR A 183 40.71 -19.63 9.46
CA TYR A 183 39.59 -20.56 9.60
C TYR A 183 38.76 -20.18 10.82
N TYR A 184 37.88 -19.20 10.61
CA TYR A 184 36.98 -18.66 11.60
C TYR A 184 35.71 -18.15 10.92
N PHE A 185 34.55 -18.48 11.49
CA PHE A 185 33.27 -18.24 10.82
C PHE A 185 32.62 -16.89 11.16
N PHE A 186 33.14 -16.18 12.17
CA PHE A 186 32.71 -14.82 12.45
C PHE A 186 33.65 -13.84 11.75
N SER A 187 33.09 -12.76 11.25
CA SER A 187 33.86 -11.68 10.64
C SER A 187 34.76 -10.99 11.68
N THR A 188 36.02 -10.80 11.32
CA THR A 188 36.99 -10.00 12.09
C THR A 188 37.33 -8.76 11.31
N GLN A 189 37.40 -7.62 12.02
CA GLN A 189 37.79 -6.34 11.44
C GLN A 189 39.15 -5.92 11.98
N ILE A 190 39.96 -5.31 11.11
CA ILE A 190 41.14 -4.57 11.51
C ILE A 190 40.71 -3.12 11.72
N THR A 191 40.96 -2.61 12.92
CA THR A 191 40.64 -1.23 13.30
C THR A 191 41.80 -0.28 13.01
N SER A 192 43.03 -0.76 13.20
CA SER A 192 44.24 0.00 12.87
C SER A 192 45.47 -0.89 12.77
N VAL A 193 46.49 -0.39 12.08
CA VAL A 193 47.83 -0.97 12.02
C VAL A 193 48.85 0.06 12.46
N GLN A 194 49.80 -0.33 13.32
CA GLN A 194 50.79 0.57 13.89
C GLN A 194 52.22 0.08 13.62
N ALA A 195 53.12 1.01 13.31
CA ALA A 195 54.55 0.74 13.27
C ALA A 195 55.19 1.11 14.60
N LEU A 196 55.53 0.10 15.41
CA LEU A 196 56.18 0.26 16.71
C LEU A 196 57.70 0.19 16.56
N HIS A 197 58.39 1.28 16.88
CA HIS A 197 59.85 1.36 16.82
C HIS A 197 60.44 2.23 17.94
N SER A 198 61.75 2.09 18.19
CA SER A 198 62.48 2.90 19.16
C SER A 198 63.03 4.22 18.59
N GLY A 199 62.75 4.56 17.33
CA GLY A 199 63.13 5.80 16.66
C GLY A 199 62.44 7.06 17.22
N ALA A 200 62.95 8.24 16.83
CA ALA A 200 62.52 9.54 17.37
C ALA A 200 61.22 10.10 16.76
N SER A 201 60.70 9.50 15.69
CA SER A 201 59.54 9.97 14.90
C SER A 201 58.17 9.64 15.49
N GLY A 202 58.10 8.97 16.65
CA GLY A 202 56.84 8.50 17.24
C GLY A 202 56.27 7.28 16.50
N THR A 203 55.17 6.73 17.01
CA THR A 203 54.45 5.60 16.38
C THR A 203 53.64 6.12 15.19
N VAL A 204 53.80 5.49 14.03
CA VAL A 204 52.90 5.72 12.87
C VAL A 204 51.70 4.79 13.02
N VAL A 205 50.50 5.33 12.93
CA VAL A 205 49.23 4.60 12.95
C VAL A 205 48.55 4.80 11.61
N LEU A 206 48.05 3.72 11.03
CA LEU A 206 47.14 3.71 9.89
C LEU A 206 45.80 3.16 10.37
N ASN A 207 44.74 3.94 10.23
CA ASN A 207 43.38 3.49 10.53
C ASN A 207 42.83 2.63 9.39
N ALA A 208 41.74 1.91 9.65
CA ALA A 208 41.15 0.95 8.72
C ALA A 208 40.89 1.53 7.31
N GLU A 209 40.35 2.73 7.24
CA GLU A 209 40.03 3.47 6.01
C GLU A 209 41.27 3.90 5.21
N GLU A 210 42.44 3.91 5.83
CA GLU A 210 43.72 4.25 5.20
C GLU A 210 44.46 3.00 4.70
N LEU A 211 43.98 1.79 5.04
CA LEU A 211 44.65 0.54 4.71
C LEU A 211 44.42 0.17 3.25
N ASN A 212 45.50 0.04 2.49
CA ASN A 212 45.47 -0.52 1.15
C ASN A 212 45.41 -2.06 1.23
N HIS A 213 44.41 -2.66 0.57
CA HIS A 213 44.17 -4.10 0.66
C HIS A 213 43.74 -4.73 -0.66
N THR A 214 43.79 -6.06 -0.69
CA THR A 214 43.18 -6.90 -1.72
C THR A 214 42.40 -8.00 -1.00
N GLY A 215 41.20 -8.35 -1.47
CA GLY A 215 40.37 -9.40 -0.86
C GLY A 215 39.63 -8.98 0.42
N GLY A 216 40.12 -7.98 1.16
CA GLY A 216 39.39 -7.39 2.29
C GLY A 216 38.19 -6.51 1.86
N SER A 217 37.35 -6.12 2.82
CA SER A 217 36.21 -5.22 2.60
C SER A 217 36.13 -4.14 3.67
N LEU A 218 36.20 -2.87 3.29
CA LEU A 218 36.07 -1.75 4.23
C LEU A 218 34.60 -1.61 4.65
N LYS A 219 34.37 -1.55 5.96
CA LYS A 219 33.06 -1.36 6.58
C LYS A 219 33.06 -0.11 7.44
N TRP A 220 31.99 0.68 7.36
CA TRP A 220 31.74 1.80 8.25
C TRP A 220 30.77 1.37 9.36
N ASN A 221 31.18 1.48 10.62
CA ASN A 221 30.44 0.95 11.77
C ASN A 221 29.52 1.99 12.39
N ALA A 222 29.96 3.25 12.49
CA ALA A 222 29.17 4.35 13.03
C ALA A 222 29.47 5.67 12.33
N ALA A 223 28.66 6.70 12.63
CA ALA A 223 28.95 8.06 12.24
C ALA A 223 29.84 8.74 13.29
N ALA A 224 30.73 9.59 12.82
CA ALA A 224 31.53 10.45 13.68
C ALA A 224 30.70 11.64 14.19
N PHE A 225 29.85 12.21 13.33
CA PHE A 225 29.01 13.36 13.67
C PHE A 225 27.71 13.35 12.86
N GLU A 226 26.73 14.16 13.26
CA GLU A 226 25.42 14.25 12.62
C GLU A 226 25.18 15.61 11.95
N VAL A 227 24.49 15.60 10.81
CA VAL A 227 23.98 16.79 10.12
C VAL A 227 22.49 16.63 9.87
N LYS A 228 21.67 17.39 10.60
CA LYS A 228 20.20 17.40 10.50
C LYS A 228 19.74 18.66 9.78
N VAL A 229 19.10 18.49 8.63
CA VAL A 229 18.76 19.59 7.73
C VAL A 229 17.25 19.73 7.62
N PHE A 230 16.65 20.64 8.38
CA PHE A 230 15.26 21.07 8.21
C PHE A 230 15.14 22.27 7.25
N GLY A 231 16.21 23.06 7.10
CA GLY A 231 16.32 24.15 6.13
C GLY A 231 16.99 23.72 4.83
N GLU A 232 18.06 24.43 4.46
CA GLU A 232 18.84 24.18 3.24
C GLU A 232 20.29 23.80 3.55
N LEU A 233 20.77 22.71 2.96
CA LEU A 233 22.19 22.32 2.95
C LEU A 233 22.71 22.35 1.51
N THR A 234 23.85 23.01 1.29
CA THR A 234 24.61 22.93 0.05
C THR A 234 26.04 22.50 0.35
N ILE A 235 26.45 21.35 -0.15
CA ILE A 235 27.84 20.87 -0.17
C ILE A 235 28.36 21.06 -1.60
N ASN A 236 29.45 21.78 -1.75
CA ASN A 236 30.02 22.10 -3.06
C ASN A 236 31.54 21.97 -3.05
N SER A 237 32.10 21.14 -3.94
CA SER A 237 33.55 21.03 -4.12
C SER A 237 34.28 20.70 -2.80
N ALA A 238 33.69 19.81 -1.98
CA ALA A 238 34.14 19.51 -0.63
C ALA A 238 34.14 18.00 -0.36
N ASP A 239 35.02 17.57 0.54
CA ASP A 239 35.02 16.21 1.07
C ASP A 239 34.31 16.17 2.43
N VAL A 240 33.35 15.26 2.59
CA VAL A 240 32.60 15.05 3.83
C VAL A 240 32.81 13.63 4.33
N SER A 241 33.54 13.49 5.44
CA SER A 241 33.98 12.20 5.97
C SER A 241 33.38 11.90 7.33
N GLY A 242 32.65 10.77 7.43
CA GLY A 242 32.10 10.27 8.68
C GLY A 242 30.78 10.91 9.14
N ALA A 243 30.09 11.66 8.28
CA ALA A 243 28.82 12.30 8.63
C ALA A 243 27.64 11.30 8.62
N SER A 244 26.63 11.52 9.45
CA SER A 244 25.27 11.01 9.25
C SER A 244 24.41 12.19 8.78
N ILE A 245 23.91 12.14 7.55
CA ILE A 245 23.18 13.26 6.94
C ILE A 245 21.70 12.89 6.83
N VAL A 246 20.85 13.71 7.45
CA VAL A 246 19.39 13.60 7.35
C VAL A 246 18.82 14.87 6.74
N CYS A 247 18.24 14.73 5.56
CA CYS A 247 17.63 15.79 4.77
C CYS A 247 16.11 15.78 4.97
N SER A 248 15.62 16.65 5.84
CA SER A 248 14.19 16.93 6.05
C SER A 248 13.71 18.18 5.29
N GLY A 249 14.63 18.99 4.77
CA GLY A 249 14.36 20.16 3.92
C GLY A 249 14.92 19.97 2.52
N THR A 250 15.82 20.87 2.09
CA THR A 250 16.48 20.79 0.78
C THR A 250 17.97 20.55 0.96
N CYS A 251 18.50 19.53 0.30
CA CYS A 251 19.92 19.22 0.28
C CYS A 251 20.45 19.23 -1.16
N SER A 252 21.64 19.77 -1.34
CA SER A 252 22.36 19.74 -2.61
C SER A 252 23.82 19.33 -2.38
N ILE A 253 24.28 18.34 -3.12
CA ILE A 253 25.63 17.78 -3.07
C ILE A 253 26.20 17.87 -4.48
N ASN A 254 27.16 18.76 -4.70
CA ASN A 254 27.70 19.06 -6.02
C ASN A 254 29.21 18.95 -6.00
N ASP A 255 29.78 18.23 -6.97
CA ASP A 255 31.23 18.07 -7.15
C ASP A 255 31.93 17.65 -5.83
N ALA A 256 31.29 16.81 -5.01
CA ALA A 256 31.73 16.49 -3.65
C ALA A 256 32.00 14.99 -3.47
N THR A 257 32.81 14.65 -2.46
CA THR A 257 33.04 13.25 -2.05
C THR A 257 32.46 13.02 -0.66
N LEU A 258 31.63 11.99 -0.51
CA LEU A 258 31.10 11.54 0.76
C LEU A 258 31.76 10.21 1.14
N THR A 259 32.69 10.24 2.09
CA THR A 259 33.44 9.05 2.53
C THR A 259 32.93 8.56 3.88
N GLY A 260 32.39 7.35 3.91
CA GLY A 260 31.78 6.81 5.12
C GLY A 260 30.65 7.69 5.64
N SER A 261 30.02 8.49 4.78
CA SER A 261 28.97 9.44 5.12
C SER A 261 27.57 8.98 4.67
N ALA A 262 27.51 7.77 4.12
CA ALA A 262 26.28 7.11 3.70
C ALA A 262 25.73 6.12 4.77
N PRO A 263 24.42 5.82 4.77
CA PRO A 263 23.41 6.37 3.88
C PRO A 263 23.09 7.84 4.19
N VAL A 264 22.75 8.60 3.16
CA VAL A 264 22.04 9.89 3.30
C VAL A 264 20.54 9.62 3.35
N HIS A 265 19.87 10.03 4.41
CA HIS A 265 18.42 9.89 4.54
C HIS A 265 17.71 11.12 3.99
N VAL A 266 16.76 10.93 3.07
CA VAL A 266 15.90 11.99 2.55
C VAL A 266 14.48 11.73 3.03
N GLU A 267 14.01 12.53 3.98
CA GLU A 267 12.72 12.34 4.65
C GLU A 267 11.52 12.67 3.74
N ASP A 268 10.33 12.20 4.11
CA ASP A 268 9.10 12.43 3.35
C ASP A 268 8.88 13.93 3.03
N GLY A 269 8.60 14.22 1.76
CA GLY A 269 8.40 15.58 1.26
C GLY A 269 9.66 16.42 1.08
N ALA A 270 10.84 15.94 1.51
CA ALA A 270 12.11 16.63 1.33
C ALA A 270 12.64 16.51 -0.11
N SER A 271 13.79 17.15 -0.38
CA SER A 271 14.45 17.04 -1.67
C SER A 271 15.97 16.93 -1.57
N LEU A 272 16.55 16.11 -2.43
CA LEU A 272 17.99 15.94 -2.58
C LEU A 272 18.40 16.09 -4.05
N ILE A 273 19.42 16.91 -4.31
CA ILE A 273 20.10 16.99 -5.60
C ILE A 273 21.53 16.50 -5.40
N VAL A 274 21.94 15.53 -6.20
CA VAL A 274 23.31 15.01 -6.25
C VAL A 274 23.83 15.14 -7.67
N GLU A 275 24.84 15.97 -7.85
CA GLU A 275 25.46 16.23 -9.15
C GLU A 275 26.97 16.01 -9.10
N SER A 276 27.50 15.25 -10.06
CA SER A 276 28.95 15.07 -10.27
C SER A 276 29.71 14.65 -9.00
N SER A 277 29.06 13.87 -8.12
CA SER A 277 29.58 13.56 -6.78
C SER A 277 29.87 12.07 -6.61
N PHE A 278 30.70 11.74 -5.61
CA PHE A 278 31.16 10.38 -5.34
C PHE A 278 30.82 9.96 -3.92
N PHE A 279 30.32 8.75 -3.75
CA PHE A 279 30.13 8.11 -2.46
C PHE A 279 31.16 6.99 -2.29
N VAL A 280 31.76 6.93 -1.11
CA VAL A 280 32.81 5.95 -0.80
C VAL A 280 32.50 5.28 0.52
N GLY A 281 31.85 4.13 0.42
CA GLY A 281 31.48 3.29 1.54
C GLY A 281 30.21 3.78 2.23
N SER A 282 29.26 2.87 2.38
CA SER A 282 28.06 3.04 3.18
C SER A 282 28.11 2.18 4.44
N ARG A 283 27.37 2.61 5.47
CA ARG A 283 27.12 1.84 6.68
C ARG A 283 26.03 0.78 6.47
N THR A 284 25.20 0.96 5.44
CA THR A 284 24.18 0.00 4.99
C THR A 284 24.47 -0.45 3.55
N ASP A 285 23.56 -1.20 2.96
CA ASP A 285 23.56 -1.58 1.54
C ASP A 285 23.02 -0.47 0.62
N GLU A 286 22.88 0.77 1.10
CA GLU A 286 22.45 1.91 0.29
C GLU A 286 23.31 3.15 0.55
N ASP A 287 23.67 3.90 -0.50
CA ASP A 287 24.32 5.20 -0.32
C ASP A 287 23.32 6.30 0.06
N ILE A 288 22.06 6.18 -0.41
CA ILE A 288 21.00 7.16 -0.18
C ILE A 288 19.67 6.42 -0.03
N ILE A 289 18.88 6.78 0.99
CA ILE A 289 17.54 6.26 1.20
C ILE A 289 16.55 7.41 1.06
N VAL A 290 15.71 7.35 0.03
CA VAL A 290 14.68 8.35 -0.28
C VAL A 290 13.33 7.85 0.25
N HIS A 291 12.76 8.54 1.23
CA HIS A 291 11.52 8.11 1.86
C HIS A 291 10.28 8.65 1.14
N ASP A 292 9.28 7.78 0.98
CA ASP A 292 7.92 8.15 0.59
C ASP A 292 7.84 9.09 -0.63
N THR A 293 7.35 10.32 -0.44
CA THR A 293 7.12 11.30 -1.51
C THR A 293 8.30 12.25 -1.74
N ALA A 294 9.43 12.02 -1.10
CA ALA A 294 10.63 12.82 -1.25
C ALA A 294 11.17 12.81 -2.68
N ASN A 295 11.82 13.90 -3.08
CA ASN A 295 12.37 14.05 -4.43
C ASN A 295 13.88 13.81 -4.44
N ILE A 296 14.35 13.14 -5.49
CA ILE A 296 15.79 12.98 -5.74
C ILE A 296 16.09 13.31 -7.20
N GLN A 297 17.19 14.05 -7.40
CA GLN A 297 17.86 14.16 -8.69
C GLN A 297 19.27 13.64 -8.52
N TYR A 298 19.63 12.59 -9.27
CA TYR A 298 20.93 11.95 -9.21
C TYR A 298 21.56 11.95 -10.61
N THR A 299 22.56 12.80 -10.85
CA THR A 299 23.09 13.07 -12.19
C THR A 299 24.62 13.06 -12.21
N ASN A 300 25.22 12.31 -13.14
CA ASN A 300 26.69 12.21 -13.31
C ASN A 300 27.44 11.82 -12.02
N SER A 301 26.76 11.18 -11.08
CA SER A 301 27.31 10.79 -9.78
C SER A 301 27.59 9.28 -9.75
N THR A 302 28.45 8.85 -8.85
CA THR A 302 28.82 7.44 -8.67
C THR A 302 28.69 7.06 -7.20
N GLY A 303 27.96 5.97 -6.95
CA GLY A 303 27.82 5.37 -5.61
C GLY A 303 29.05 4.55 -5.21
N THR A 304 29.00 3.96 -4.01
CA THR A 304 29.97 2.98 -3.50
C THR A 304 30.08 1.78 -4.43
N GLY A 305 28.96 1.32 -4.97
CA GLY A 305 28.86 0.27 -5.97
C GLY A 305 28.88 -1.16 -5.43
N GLY A 306 28.88 -2.14 -6.33
CA GLY A 306 28.86 -3.57 -5.98
C GLY A 306 27.51 -4.00 -5.42
N LEU A 307 27.47 -4.43 -4.15
CA LEU A 307 26.21 -4.80 -3.46
C LEU A 307 25.52 -3.59 -2.82
N THR A 308 26.14 -2.42 -2.83
CA THR A 308 25.55 -1.19 -2.29
C THR A 308 24.83 -0.44 -3.41
N ASP A 309 23.51 -0.29 -3.28
CA ASP A 309 22.70 0.51 -4.19
C ASP A 309 23.05 2.00 -4.06
N ALA A 310 23.22 2.69 -5.19
CA ALA A 310 23.52 4.12 -5.18
C ALA A 310 22.38 4.94 -4.57
N TRP A 311 21.12 4.49 -4.74
CA TRP A 311 20.00 4.96 -3.93
C TRP A 311 18.78 4.04 -4.07
N ILE A 312 17.91 4.06 -3.07
CA ILE A 312 16.59 3.41 -3.10
C ILE A 312 15.48 4.40 -2.74
N ARG A 313 14.26 4.17 -3.24
CA ARG A 313 13.03 4.73 -2.71
C ARG A 313 12.36 3.73 -1.78
N LEU A 314 12.36 4.03 -0.50
CA LEU A 314 11.78 3.19 0.53
C LEU A 314 10.49 3.80 1.08
N LEU A 315 9.36 3.12 0.86
CA LEU A 315 8.10 3.52 1.47
C LEU A 315 8.06 3.17 2.97
N SER A 316 7.58 4.08 3.80
CA SER A 316 7.40 3.89 5.25
C SER A 316 6.39 2.80 5.57
N GLN A 317 5.39 2.63 4.70
CA GLN A 317 4.41 1.56 4.71
C GLN A 317 3.91 1.31 3.29
N ARG A 318 3.11 0.26 3.10
CA ARG A 318 2.48 0.01 1.81
C ARG A 318 1.11 -0.61 2.01
N SER A 319 0.09 0.23 1.89
CA SER A 319 -1.29 -0.11 2.24
C SER A 319 -2.27 0.34 1.17
N LEU A 320 -3.32 -0.47 0.97
CA LEU A 320 -4.46 -0.14 0.12
C LEU A 320 -5.69 0.12 0.99
N HIS A 321 -6.52 1.06 0.58
CA HIS A 321 -7.90 1.22 1.03
C HIS A 321 -8.82 0.98 -0.17
N THR A 322 -9.80 0.10 0.03
CA THR A 322 -10.76 -0.28 -1.01
C THR A 322 -12.17 0.15 -0.66
N ASN A 323 -13.02 0.29 -1.69
CA ASN A 323 -14.43 0.66 -1.54
C ASN A 323 -15.29 -0.40 -0.82
N ALA A 324 -14.75 -1.56 -0.47
CA ALA A 324 -15.42 -2.61 0.27
C ALA A 324 -14.45 -3.43 1.12
N GLY A 325 -14.95 -4.08 2.17
CA GLY A 325 -14.21 -5.09 2.91
C GLY A 325 -14.31 -6.49 2.29
N ASN A 326 -13.49 -7.43 2.76
CA ASN A 326 -13.42 -8.81 2.28
C ASN A 326 -13.02 -8.96 0.79
N ILE A 327 -12.29 -7.98 0.25
CA ILE A 327 -11.71 -8.06 -1.09
C ILE A 327 -10.44 -8.89 -0.99
N THR A 328 -10.32 -9.95 -1.79
CA THR A 328 -9.06 -10.68 -1.90
C THR A 328 -8.07 -9.86 -2.72
N VAL A 329 -6.82 -9.84 -2.26
CA VAL A 329 -5.73 -9.08 -2.85
C VAL A 329 -4.64 -10.06 -3.22
N HIS A 330 -4.35 -10.15 -4.52
CA HIS A 330 -3.23 -10.92 -5.05
C HIS A 330 -2.26 -9.95 -5.71
N ALA A 331 -1.09 -9.75 -5.10
CA ALA A 331 -0.07 -8.86 -5.64
C ALA A 331 1.19 -9.63 -6.02
N THR A 332 1.77 -9.32 -7.17
CA THR A 332 2.93 -10.00 -7.74
C THR A 332 3.99 -9.00 -8.17
N GLY A 333 5.26 -9.38 -8.00
CA GLY A 333 6.39 -8.55 -8.42
C GLY A 333 6.70 -7.38 -7.47
N LEU A 334 6.21 -7.39 -6.23
CA LEU A 334 6.40 -6.31 -5.27
C LEU A 334 7.84 -6.24 -4.75
N GLY A 335 8.42 -5.05 -4.76
CA GLY A 335 9.70 -4.76 -4.14
C GLY A 335 10.91 -5.05 -5.00
N TYR A 336 12.08 -4.86 -4.39
CA TYR A 336 13.40 -5.12 -4.98
C TYR A 336 13.53 -6.53 -5.57
N TYR A 337 13.03 -7.55 -4.85
CA TYR A 337 13.12 -8.97 -5.26
C TYR A 337 11.89 -9.50 -6.01
N GLY A 338 10.86 -8.68 -6.23
CA GLY A 338 9.65 -9.11 -6.95
C GLY A 338 8.80 -10.13 -6.20
N SER A 339 8.49 -9.87 -4.93
CA SER A 339 7.70 -10.75 -4.06
C SER A 339 6.23 -10.89 -4.48
N THR A 340 5.60 -11.99 -4.07
CA THR A 340 4.17 -12.25 -4.24
C THR A 340 3.49 -12.36 -2.88
N ILE A 341 2.31 -11.76 -2.74
CA ILE A 341 1.50 -11.82 -1.53
C ILE A 341 0.02 -12.02 -1.88
N ASP A 342 -0.63 -12.87 -1.08
CA ASP A 342 -2.07 -13.03 -1.04
C ASP A 342 -2.58 -12.51 0.30
N ASN A 343 -3.59 -11.63 0.27
CA ASN A 343 -4.18 -11.05 1.46
C ASN A 343 -5.69 -10.81 1.27
N ILE A 344 -6.36 -10.33 2.31
CA ILE A 344 -7.76 -9.94 2.26
C ILE A 344 -7.94 -8.61 3.01
N THR A 345 -8.78 -7.72 2.48
CA THR A 345 -9.09 -6.46 3.15
C THR A 345 -9.92 -6.71 4.39
N ASP A 346 -9.70 -5.89 5.42
CA ASP A 346 -10.52 -5.89 6.62
C ASP A 346 -11.96 -5.39 6.34
N GLN A 347 -12.80 -5.31 7.38
CA GLN A 347 -14.20 -4.89 7.24
C GLN A 347 -14.35 -3.45 6.73
N THR A 348 -13.31 -2.64 6.85
CA THR A 348 -13.26 -1.25 6.39
C THR A 348 -12.54 -1.08 5.06
N GLY A 349 -12.09 -2.17 4.42
CA GLY A 349 -11.41 -2.12 3.12
C GLY A 349 -9.90 -1.88 3.20
N HIS A 350 -9.28 -1.96 4.38
CA HIS A 350 -7.83 -1.76 4.51
C HIS A 350 -7.04 -3.06 4.40
N VAL A 351 -5.86 -2.99 3.78
CA VAL A 351 -4.90 -4.11 3.73
C VAL A 351 -3.46 -3.60 3.55
N GLY A 352 -2.52 -4.22 4.27
CA GLY A 352 -1.09 -4.05 4.04
C GLY A 352 -0.59 -5.05 3.00
N ILE A 353 0.24 -4.60 2.06
CA ILE A 353 0.72 -5.42 0.94
C ILE A 353 2.23 -5.66 0.94
N ALA A 354 2.96 -5.19 1.96
CA ALA A 354 4.40 -5.42 2.07
C ALA A 354 4.75 -6.30 3.29
N LEU A 355 5.55 -7.35 3.07
CA LEU A 355 6.00 -8.29 4.13
C LEU A 355 7.32 -7.88 4.81
N GLY A 356 7.93 -6.79 4.37
CA GLY A 356 9.21 -6.30 4.88
C GLY A 356 9.71 -5.12 4.07
N GLU A 357 10.90 -4.62 4.44
CA GLU A 357 11.52 -3.46 3.82
C GLU A 357 11.70 -3.61 2.31
N GLN A 358 12.22 -4.76 1.88
CA GLN A 358 12.48 -5.07 0.48
C GLN A 358 11.21 -5.01 -0.40
N ALA A 359 10.04 -5.34 0.16
CA ALA A 359 8.73 -5.23 -0.52
C ALA A 359 8.20 -3.79 -0.62
N ARG A 360 8.83 -2.84 0.09
CA ARG A 360 8.52 -1.41 0.09
C ARG A 360 9.49 -0.59 -0.76
N ILE A 361 10.54 -1.20 -1.31
CA ILE A 361 11.45 -0.55 -2.26
C ILE A 361 10.78 -0.55 -3.64
N VAL A 362 10.48 0.64 -4.19
CA VAL A 362 9.67 0.76 -5.43
C VAL A 362 10.44 1.36 -6.60
N GLU A 363 11.63 1.89 -6.35
CA GLU A 363 12.50 2.57 -7.32
C GLU A 363 13.92 2.54 -6.76
N TRP A 364 14.95 2.30 -7.58
CA TRP A 364 16.33 2.29 -7.11
C TRP A 364 17.34 2.50 -8.25
N VAL A 365 18.56 2.89 -7.91
CA VAL A 365 19.74 2.76 -8.76
C VAL A 365 20.69 1.78 -8.10
N ASP A 366 21.00 0.69 -8.79
CA ASP A 366 21.83 -0.38 -8.24
C ASP A 366 23.32 0.01 -8.11
N GLY A 367 24.11 -0.89 -7.52
CA GLY A 367 25.55 -0.70 -7.36
C GLY A 367 26.34 -0.68 -8.68
N ASP A 368 25.74 -1.04 -9.81
CA ASP A 368 26.33 -0.87 -11.15
C ASP A 368 25.93 0.48 -11.79
N GLY A 369 25.12 1.29 -11.09
CA GLY A 369 24.62 2.58 -11.56
C GLY A 369 23.44 2.47 -12.53
N GLN A 370 22.76 1.32 -12.58
CA GLN A 370 21.58 1.12 -13.43
C GLN A 370 20.31 1.48 -12.68
N TYR A 371 19.45 2.26 -13.36
CA TYR A 371 18.13 2.63 -12.82
C TYR A 371 17.12 1.51 -13.01
N HIS A 372 16.37 1.24 -11.96
CA HIS A 372 15.27 0.30 -11.90
C HIS A 372 14.05 0.95 -11.27
N GLU A 373 12.89 0.52 -11.76
CA GLU A 373 11.62 0.92 -11.20
C GLU A 373 10.72 -0.31 -11.12
N GLU A 374 10.03 -0.47 -10.00
CA GLU A 374 9.13 -1.59 -9.81
C GLU A 374 8.00 -1.56 -10.86
N ASN A 375 7.68 -2.75 -11.40
CA ASN A 375 6.56 -2.98 -12.32
C ASN A 375 5.66 -4.11 -11.80
N ALA A 376 5.21 -3.98 -10.56
CA ALA A 376 4.34 -4.94 -9.89
C ALA A 376 2.86 -4.73 -10.26
N GLU A 377 2.07 -5.80 -10.14
CA GLU A 377 0.62 -5.79 -10.40
C GLU A 377 -0.16 -6.27 -9.18
N ILE A 378 -1.36 -5.72 -8.98
CA ILE A 378 -2.29 -6.11 -7.92
C ILE A 378 -3.64 -6.42 -8.54
N VAL A 379 -4.12 -7.63 -8.29
CA VAL A 379 -5.47 -8.08 -8.62
C VAL A 379 -6.31 -8.02 -7.36
N LEU A 380 -7.43 -7.31 -7.44
CA LEU A 380 -8.41 -7.16 -6.38
C LEU A 380 -9.70 -7.85 -6.81
N THR A 381 -10.21 -8.79 -6.01
CA THR A 381 -11.44 -9.53 -6.32
C THR A 381 -12.42 -9.48 -5.15
N LEU A 382 -13.63 -8.99 -5.40
CA LEU A 382 -14.77 -9.10 -4.50
C LEU A 382 -15.68 -10.23 -4.98
N SER A 383 -15.66 -11.37 -4.28
CA SER A 383 -16.46 -12.56 -4.63
C SER A 383 -17.79 -12.61 -3.87
N SER A 384 -18.87 -12.86 -4.59
CA SER A 384 -20.22 -13.00 -4.02
C SER A 384 -21.06 -14.03 -4.78
N SER A 385 -22.27 -14.33 -4.30
CA SER A 385 -23.21 -15.16 -5.07
C SER A 385 -23.74 -14.49 -6.33
N TRP A 386 -23.52 -13.19 -6.52
CA TRP A 386 -23.82 -12.47 -7.76
C TRP A 386 -22.69 -12.55 -8.80
N GLY A 387 -21.52 -13.09 -8.43
CA GLY A 387 -20.32 -13.17 -9.27
C GLY A 387 -19.08 -12.61 -8.59
N ASP A 388 -17.98 -12.60 -9.35
CA ASP A 388 -16.68 -12.04 -8.96
C ASP A 388 -16.47 -10.69 -9.63
N PHE A 389 -16.27 -9.66 -8.83
CA PHE A 389 -15.96 -8.31 -9.31
C PHE A 389 -14.46 -8.08 -9.17
N THR A 390 -13.76 -7.94 -10.30
CA THR A 390 -12.29 -7.94 -10.32
C THR A 390 -11.76 -6.68 -11.00
N THR A 391 -10.66 -6.16 -10.48
CA THR A 391 -9.83 -5.15 -11.15
C THR A 391 -8.35 -5.48 -10.99
N THR A 392 -7.55 -5.06 -11.97
CA THR A 392 -6.09 -5.17 -11.92
C THR A 392 -5.50 -3.79 -12.05
N ILE A 393 -4.57 -3.46 -11.15
CA ILE A 393 -3.88 -2.17 -11.13
C ILE A 393 -2.37 -2.38 -11.05
N PRO A 394 -1.55 -1.44 -11.56
CA PRO A 394 -0.15 -1.40 -11.17
C PRO A 394 -0.06 -1.16 -9.66
N ALA A 395 0.92 -1.78 -9.00
CA ALA A 395 1.13 -1.58 -7.59
C ALA A 395 1.46 -0.11 -7.30
N PRO A 396 0.78 0.54 -6.35
CA PRO A 396 1.08 1.93 -6.06
C PRO A 396 2.48 2.10 -5.46
N LYS A 397 3.09 3.23 -5.82
CA LYS A 397 4.43 3.66 -5.38
C LYS A 397 4.36 4.76 -4.32
N THR A 398 3.24 4.84 -3.62
CA THR A 398 3.00 5.72 -2.48
C THR A 398 2.64 4.89 -1.25
N PRO A 399 2.82 5.41 -0.03
CA PRO A 399 2.66 4.60 1.18
C PRO A 399 1.22 4.11 1.41
N ILE A 400 0.25 4.95 1.05
CA ILE A 400 -1.18 4.66 1.11
C ILE A 400 -1.78 4.95 -0.26
N SER A 401 -2.71 4.09 -0.70
CA SER A 401 -3.45 4.28 -1.94
C SER A 401 -4.90 3.84 -1.84
N GLU A 402 -5.75 4.60 -2.53
CA GLU A 402 -7.18 4.36 -2.65
C GLU A 402 -7.47 3.64 -3.96
N VAL A 403 -8.15 2.48 -3.89
CA VAL A 403 -8.43 1.65 -5.07
C VAL A 403 -9.86 1.16 -5.03
N SER A 404 -10.65 1.40 -6.08
CA SER A 404 -12.02 0.90 -6.15
C SER A 404 -12.13 -0.34 -7.04
N VAL A 405 -12.73 -1.39 -6.50
CA VAL A 405 -13.22 -2.51 -7.31
C VAL A 405 -14.54 -2.07 -7.96
N PRO A 406 -14.72 -2.26 -9.27
CA PRO A 406 -15.96 -1.87 -9.94
C PRO A 406 -17.14 -2.72 -9.43
N LEU A 407 -18.28 -2.08 -9.17
CA LEU A 407 -19.44 -2.71 -8.55
C LEU A 407 -20.67 -2.69 -9.47
N PRO A 408 -21.56 -3.69 -9.38
CA PRO A 408 -22.86 -3.61 -10.01
C PRO A 408 -23.77 -2.67 -9.22
N TYR A 409 -24.89 -2.25 -9.82
CA TYR A 409 -25.94 -1.54 -9.08
C TYR A 409 -27.31 -2.04 -9.52
N ILE A 410 -27.98 -2.82 -8.68
CA ILE A 410 -29.24 -3.48 -9.03
C ILE A 410 -30.44 -2.70 -8.51
N ASP A 411 -31.38 -2.42 -9.40
CA ASP A 411 -32.60 -1.70 -9.07
C ASP A 411 -33.84 -2.37 -9.69
N VAL A 412 -34.96 -2.21 -9.00
CA VAL A 412 -36.29 -2.58 -9.49
C VAL A 412 -36.96 -1.31 -9.96
N LEU A 413 -37.16 -1.16 -11.27
CA LEU A 413 -37.67 0.08 -11.86
C LEU A 413 -39.19 0.20 -11.75
N SER A 414 -39.90 -0.90 -12.01
CA SER A 414 -41.36 -0.94 -11.93
C SER A 414 -41.87 -2.35 -11.65
N ILE A 415 -43.09 -2.39 -11.10
CA ILE A 415 -43.86 -3.61 -10.90
C ILE A 415 -45.28 -3.31 -11.40
N ASP A 416 -45.64 -3.89 -12.54
CA ASP A 416 -46.90 -3.66 -13.23
C ASP A 416 -47.72 -4.95 -13.25
N LEU A 417 -48.73 -5.02 -12.38
CA LEU A 417 -49.66 -6.16 -12.28
C LEU A 417 -50.79 -6.04 -13.32
N GLU A 418 -51.29 -7.19 -13.80
CA GLU A 418 -52.27 -7.27 -14.90
C GLU A 418 -53.62 -6.60 -14.60
N ASP A 419 -53.99 -6.51 -13.33
CA ASP A 419 -55.24 -5.90 -12.86
C ASP A 419 -55.01 -5.20 -11.51
N ASN A 420 -55.97 -4.41 -11.05
CA ASN A 420 -56.00 -3.81 -9.72
C ASN A 420 -57.04 -4.45 -8.77
N LYS A 421 -57.62 -5.57 -9.19
CA LYS A 421 -58.59 -6.35 -8.41
C LYS A 421 -58.31 -7.84 -8.56
N ALA A 422 -58.39 -8.57 -7.45
CA ALA A 422 -58.22 -10.01 -7.45
C ALA A 422 -59.06 -10.69 -6.36
N TYR A 423 -59.27 -12.00 -6.49
CA TYR A 423 -59.96 -12.80 -5.48
C TYR A 423 -58.96 -13.50 -4.58
N ILE A 424 -59.23 -13.53 -3.28
CA ILE A 424 -58.38 -14.23 -2.29
C ILE A 424 -58.15 -15.67 -2.73
N GLY A 425 -56.88 -16.12 -2.68
CA GLY A 425 -56.46 -17.46 -3.10
C GLY A 425 -56.30 -17.65 -4.61
N GLN A 426 -56.58 -16.62 -5.44
CA GLN A 426 -56.26 -16.64 -6.87
C GLN A 426 -54.97 -15.84 -7.14
N LYS A 427 -54.20 -16.28 -8.14
CA LYS A 427 -52.97 -15.59 -8.53
C LYS A 427 -53.28 -14.41 -9.45
N ILE A 428 -52.64 -13.28 -9.19
CA ILE A 428 -52.48 -12.20 -10.14
C ILE A 428 -51.06 -12.25 -10.70
N SER A 429 -50.92 -12.05 -12.01
CA SER A 429 -49.63 -12.03 -12.70
C SER A 429 -49.27 -10.60 -13.11
N GLY A 430 -48.00 -10.38 -13.44
CA GLY A 430 -47.51 -9.10 -13.92
C GLY A 430 -46.05 -9.12 -14.29
N ASP A 431 -45.57 -7.94 -14.68
CA ASP A 431 -44.20 -7.70 -15.13
C ASP A 431 -43.43 -6.93 -14.07
N ILE A 432 -42.20 -7.38 -13.81
CA ILE A 432 -41.21 -6.65 -13.02
C ILE A 432 -40.09 -6.25 -13.96
N VAL A 433 -39.78 -4.95 -14.02
CA VAL A 433 -38.64 -4.45 -14.78
C VAL A 433 -37.48 -4.19 -13.82
N VAL A 434 -36.37 -4.89 -14.04
CA VAL A 434 -35.14 -4.73 -13.25
C VAL A 434 -34.01 -4.24 -14.12
N LYS A 435 -33.05 -3.55 -13.51
CA LYS A 435 -31.91 -2.96 -14.21
C LYS A 435 -30.63 -3.07 -13.40
N ASN A 436 -29.53 -3.29 -14.09
CA ASN A 436 -28.19 -3.04 -13.56
C ASN A 436 -27.68 -1.69 -14.08
N THR A 437 -27.52 -0.69 -13.23
CA THR A 437 -26.95 0.62 -13.59
C THR A 437 -25.47 0.74 -13.23
N GLY A 438 -24.87 -0.29 -12.63
CA GLY A 438 -23.45 -0.31 -12.28
C GLY A 438 -22.55 -0.72 -13.45
N ASP A 439 -21.27 -0.89 -13.13
CA ASP A 439 -20.20 -1.00 -14.13
C ASP A 439 -19.85 -2.44 -14.52
N VAL A 440 -20.32 -3.43 -13.76
CA VAL A 440 -20.02 -4.85 -13.97
C VAL A 440 -21.29 -5.70 -14.03
N ALA A 441 -21.21 -6.80 -14.77
CA ALA A 441 -22.29 -7.76 -14.89
C ALA A 441 -22.52 -8.53 -13.58
N VAL A 442 -23.74 -9.03 -13.41
CA VAL A 442 -24.14 -9.92 -12.32
C VAL A 442 -24.81 -11.16 -12.86
N SER A 443 -24.68 -12.26 -12.13
CA SER A 443 -25.34 -13.52 -12.44
C SER A 443 -26.19 -14.00 -11.26
N GLY A 444 -27.37 -14.52 -11.56
CA GLY A 444 -28.20 -15.20 -10.56
C GLY A 444 -28.72 -14.29 -9.45
N VAL A 445 -29.01 -13.02 -9.74
CA VAL A 445 -29.63 -12.12 -8.77
C VAL A 445 -31.05 -12.57 -8.47
N ASN A 446 -31.34 -12.86 -7.21
CA ASN A 446 -32.66 -13.24 -6.73
C ASN A 446 -33.42 -12.00 -6.23
N PHE A 447 -34.70 -11.89 -6.56
CA PHE A 447 -35.56 -10.80 -6.09
C PHE A 447 -36.65 -11.36 -5.18
N TRP A 448 -36.80 -10.75 -4.00
CA TRP A 448 -37.80 -11.13 -3.02
C TRP A 448 -38.85 -10.03 -2.90
N CYS A 449 -40.11 -10.46 -2.79
CA CYS A 449 -41.25 -9.58 -2.74
C CYS A 449 -41.97 -9.68 -1.39
N TYR A 450 -42.45 -8.54 -0.89
CA TYR A 450 -42.99 -8.37 0.45
C TYR A 450 -44.31 -7.61 0.41
N VAL A 451 -45.11 -7.81 1.44
CA VAL A 451 -46.27 -6.96 1.77
C VAL A 451 -46.06 -6.48 3.20
N GLY A 452 -45.74 -5.19 3.35
CA GLY A 452 -45.13 -4.72 4.60
C GLY A 452 -43.81 -5.47 4.85
N ASP A 453 -43.68 -6.08 6.03
CA ASP A 453 -42.48 -6.85 6.39
C ASP A 453 -42.60 -8.36 6.09
N GLU A 454 -43.75 -8.83 5.58
CA GLU A 454 -43.99 -10.26 5.34
C GLU A 454 -43.57 -10.67 3.92
N LEU A 455 -42.59 -11.59 3.85
CA LEU A 455 -42.16 -12.22 2.60
C LEU A 455 -43.32 -12.98 1.96
N GLN A 456 -43.58 -12.70 0.69
CA GLN A 456 -44.65 -13.32 -0.08
C GLN A 456 -44.14 -14.49 -0.92
N ASP A 457 -44.99 -15.51 -1.07
CA ASP A 457 -44.75 -16.59 -2.02
C ASP A 457 -45.05 -16.09 -3.45
N THR A 458 -44.00 -15.97 -4.25
CA THR A 458 -44.06 -15.48 -5.63
C THR A 458 -43.37 -16.47 -6.57
N THR A 459 -43.53 -16.30 -7.88
CA THR A 459 -42.69 -17.04 -8.85
C THR A 459 -41.21 -16.77 -8.60
N GLN A 460 -40.35 -17.73 -8.93
CA GLN A 460 -38.90 -17.54 -8.77
C GLN A 460 -38.40 -16.42 -9.69
N LEU A 461 -37.91 -15.33 -9.09
CA LEU A 461 -37.39 -14.16 -9.79
C LEU A 461 -35.86 -14.18 -9.74
N VAL A 462 -35.23 -14.86 -10.70
CA VAL A 462 -33.77 -14.93 -10.81
C VAL A 462 -33.33 -14.49 -12.20
N VAL A 463 -32.36 -13.58 -12.27
CA VAL A 463 -31.87 -13.05 -13.55
C VAL A 463 -30.38 -12.70 -13.49
N SER A 464 -29.72 -12.80 -14.64
CA SER A 464 -28.38 -12.26 -14.87
C SER A 464 -28.49 -10.99 -15.71
N LEU A 465 -27.74 -9.96 -15.36
CA LEU A 465 -27.79 -8.64 -15.99
C LEU A 465 -26.38 -8.17 -16.34
N GLU A 466 -26.15 -7.85 -17.61
CA GLU A 466 -24.96 -7.11 -18.03
C GLU A 466 -24.98 -5.68 -17.48
N ALA A 467 -23.83 -4.99 -17.48
CA ALA A 467 -23.76 -3.58 -17.09
C ALA A 467 -24.67 -2.72 -17.99
N GLY A 468 -25.51 -1.89 -17.39
CA GLY A 468 -26.49 -1.05 -18.09
C GLY A 468 -27.75 -1.78 -18.60
N GLU A 469 -27.82 -3.12 -18.49
CA GLU A 469 -28.91 -3.93 -19.04
C GLU A 469 -30.19 -3.80 -18.21
N SER A 470 -31.34 -3.84 -18.88
CA SER A 470 -32.66 -3.97 -18.25
C SER A 470 -33.37 -5.21 -18.78
N LYS A 471 -34.02 -5.96 -17.90
CA LYS A 471 -34.80 -7.15 -18.26
C LYS A 471 -36.15 -7.13 -17.56
N THR A 472 -37.15 -7.69 -18.24
CA THR A 472 -38.48 -7.92 -17.69
C THR A 472 -38.58 -9.36 -17.19
N MET A 473 -39.06 -9.55 -15.97
CA MET A 473 -39.37 -10.84 -15.36
C MET A 473 -40.87 -10.93 -15.07
N TYR A 474 -41.41 -12.15 -15.06
CA TYR A 474 -42.82 -12.38 -14.75
C TYR A 474 -43.01 -12.74 -13.27
N VAL A 475 -43.85 -11.98 -12.57
CA VAL A 475 -44.25 -12.26 -11.18
C VAL A 475 -45.66 -12.81 -11.14
N SER A 476 -45.90 -13.79 -10.25
CA SER A 476 -47.26 -14.17 -9.84
C SER A 476 -47.35 -14.14 -8.32
N TRP A 477 -48.43 -13.55 -7.79
CA TRP A 477 -48.66 -13.39 -6.35
C TRP A 477 -50.14 -13.67 -6.04
N TYR A 478 -50.46 -14.12 -4.83
CA TYR A 478 -51.85 -14.27 -4.36
C TYR A 478 -52.03 -13.61 -2.99
N GLY A 479 -53.15 -12.92 -2.80
CA GLY A 479 -53.55 -12.35 -1.53
C GLY A 479 -54.26 -13.39 -0.65
N ASN A 480 -54.00 -13.33 0.64
CA ASN A 480 -54.58 -14.20 1.67
C ASN A 480 -55.61 -13.48 2.56
N THR A 481 -55.75 -12.15 2.42
CA THR A 481 -56.59 -11.31 3.26
C THR A 481 -57.40 -10.32 2.41
N ASN A 482 -58.55 -9.91 2.94
CA ASN A 482 -59.44 -8.96 2.29
C ASN A 482 -58.91 -7.54 2.53
N GLY A 483 -58.72 -6.75 1.47
CA GLY A 483 -58.17 -5.40 1.59
C GLY A 483 -57.32 -4.97 0.39
N SER A 484 -56.83 -3.74 0.47
CA SER A 484 -55.89 -3.17 -0.52
C SER A 484 -54.46 -3.52 -0.09
N LEU A 485 -53.73 -4.24 -0.92
CA LEU A 485 -52.35 -4.65 -0.66
C LEU A 485 -51.45 -4.27 -1.84
N ALA A 486 -50.23 -3.84 -1.57
CA ALA A 486 -49.22 -3.55 -2.59
C ALA A 486 -48.01 -4.48 -2.37
N LEU A 487 -47.48 -5.00 -3.47
CA LEU A 487 -46.29 -5.84 -3.49
C LEU A 487 -45.04 -4.96 -3.65
N GLU A 488 -44.09 -5.06 -2.72
CA GLU A 488 -42.77 -4.41 -2.78
C GLU A 488 -41.71 -5.47 -3.12
N CYS A 489 -40.96 -5.31 -4.21
CA CYS A 489 -39.88 -6.23 -4.57
C CYS A 489 -38.53 -5.54 -4.54
N ARG A 490 -37.52 -6.25 -4.02
CA ARG A 490 -36.12 -5.79 -3.95
C ARG A 490 -35.14 -6.94 -4.18
N ALA A 491 -33.92 -6.62 -4.58
CA ALA A 491 -32.88 -7.61 -4.77
C ALA A 491 -32.43 -8.22 -3.43
N MET A 492 -32.19 -9.52 -3.42
CA MET A 492 -31.61 -10.22 -2.28
C MET A 492 -30.10 -9.99 -2.26
N LEU A 493 -29.63 -9.24 -1.28
CA LEU A 493 -28.21 -8.91 -1.11
C LEU A 493 -27.42 -10.09 -0.52
N PRO A 494 -26.31 -10.51 -1.17
CA PRO A 494 -25.35 -11.43 -0.58
C PRO A 494 -24.72 -10.83 0.68
N THR A 495 -24.43 -11.67 1.69
CA THR A 495 -23.88 -11.22 2.98
C THR A 495 -22.61 -10.39 2.86
N VAL A 496 -21.72 -10.73 1.92
CA VAL A 496 -20.48 -9.99 1.64
C VAL A 496 -20.73 -8.55 1.18
N LEU A 497 -21.87 -8.28 0.54
CA LEU A 497 -22.22 -6.95 0.03
C LEU A 497 -23.04 -6.11 1.02
N ASN A 498 -23.41 -6.66 2.19
CA ASN A 498 -24.27 -5.95 3.15
C ASN A 498 -23.66 -4.64 3.67
N SER A 499 -22.35 -4.59 3.86
CA SER A 499 -21.66 -3.37 4.32
C SER A 499 -21.69 -2.24 3.30
N ILE A 500 -21.90 -2.57 2.02
CA ILE A 500 -21.95 -1.65 0.88
C ILE A 500 -23.31 -1.71 0.17
N ALA A 501 -24.37 -2.10 0.89
CA ALA A 501 -25.69 -2.38 0.31
C ALA A 501 -26.23 -1.23 -0.55
N SER A 502 -26.05 0.02 -0.11
CA SER A 502 -26.47 1.23 -0.83
C SER A 502 -25.68 1.50 -2.10
N ASP A 503 -24.48 0.93 -2.22
CA ASP A 503 -23.59 1.12 -3.36
C ASP A 503 -23.79 0.04 -4.43
N VAL A 504 -24.47 -1.06 -4.08
CA VAL A 504 -24.70 -2.20 -4.99
C VAL A 504 -26.17 -2.45 -5.35
N SER A 505 -27.11 -1.87 -4.62
CA SER A 505 -28.54 -2.05 -4.87
C SER A 505 -29.36 -0.93 -4.25
N ASN A 506 -30.58 -0.73 -4.74
CA ASN A 506 -31.61 0.01 -4.02
C ASN A 506 -32.22 -0.90 -2.92
N PRO A 507 -31.96 -0.66 -1.62
CA PRO A 507 -32.44 -1.53 -0.54
C PRO A 507 -33.95 -1.42 -0.31
N SER A 508 -34.58 -0.33 -0.76
CA SER A 508 -36.03 -0.13 -0.69
C SER A 508 -36.78 -0.76 -1.86
N GLY A 509 -36.07 -1.15 -2.92
CA GLY A 509 -36.69 -1.70 -4.14
C GLY A 509 -37.73 -0.77 -4.76
N SER A 510 -38.80 -1.38 -5.28
CA SER A 510 -39.96 -0.67 -5.83
C SER A 510 -41.26 -1.32 -5.37
N THR A 511 -42.34 -0.53 -5.35
CA THR A 511 -43.68 -0.95 -4.94
C THR A 511 -44.63 -0.91 -6.13
N SER A 512 -45.46 -1.94 -6.27
CA SER A 512 -46.55 -2.01 -7.24
C SER A 512 -47.71 -1.06 -6.89
N GLY A 513 -48.64 -0.89 -7.83
CA GLY A 513 -49.95 -0.33 -7.51
C GLY A 513 -50.74 -1.22 -6.54
N GLU A 514 -51.68 -0.63 -5.80
CA GLU A 514 -52.52 -1.38 -4.87
C GLU A 514 -53.48 -2.34 -5.59
N ILE A 515 -53.57 -3.57 -5.07
CA ILE A 515 -54.51 -4.60 -5.50
C ILE A 515 -55.61 -4.75 -4.46
N ALA A 516 -56.86 -4.57 -4.88
CA ALA A 516 -58.03 -4.82 -4.05
C ALA A 516 -58.38 -6.31 -4.05
N TRP A 517 -58.04 -7.00 -2.97
CA TRP A 517 -58.37 -8.39 -2.73
C TRP A 517 -59.75 -8.52 -2.12
N THR A 518 -60.63 -9.31 -2.75
CA THR A 518 -61.98 -9.60 -2.24
C THR A 518 -62.21 -11.09 -2.12
N ASN A 519 -63.10 -11.52 -1.23
CA ASN A 519 -63.58 -12.91 -1.30
C ASN A 519 -64.24 -13.11 -2.65
N ALA A 520 -63.96 -14.23 -3.31
CA ALA A 520 -64.80 -14.66 -4.42
C ALA A 520 -66.24 -14.65 -3.90
N GLU A 521 -67.14 -13.97 -4.60
CA GLU A 521 -68.56 -14.17 -4.35
C GLU A 521 -68.77 -15.67 -4.47
N GLU A 522 -69.09 -16.34 -3.35
CA GLU A 522 -69.83 -17.58 -3.45
C GLU A 522 -71.05 -17.19 -4.26
N ARG A 523 -71.03 -17.53 -5.54
CA ARG A 523 -72.27 -17.66 -6.28
C ARG A 523 -72.99 -18.70 -5.45
N GLU A 524 -73.92 -18.25 -4.60
CA GLU A 524 -75.04 -19.08 -4.23
C GLU A 524 -75.64 -19.48 -5.58
N ASP A 525 -75.16 -20.59 -6.14
CA ASP A 525 -75.94 -21.41 -7.03
C ASP A 525 -77.11 -21.86 -6.18
N GLN A 526 -78.06 -20.94 -5.94
CA GLN A 526 -79.36 -21.25 -5.40
C GLN A 526 -79.87 -22.39 -6.26
N PRO A 527 -80.15 -23.57 -5.68
CA PRO A 527 -80.42 -24.74 -6.48
C PRO A 527 -81.90 -24.67 -6.90
N LEU A 528 -82.24 -23.71 -7.76
CA LEU A 528 -83.53 -23.61 -8.43
C LEU A 528 -83.85 -24.92 -9.18
N MET A 529 -82.81 -25.62 -9.66
CA MET A 529 -82.90 -26.96 -10.23
C MET A 529 -83.39 -28.01 -9.20
N ILE A 530 -82.87 -28.00 -7.97
CA ILE A 530 -83.29 -28.94 -6.92
C ILE A 530 -84.71 -28.63 -6.46
N TYR A 531 -85.05 -27.36 -6.23
CA TYR A 531 -86.42 -26.97 -5.86
C TYR A 531 -87.42 -27.24 -6.99
N ALA A 532 -87.07 -27.02 -8.26
CA ALA A 532 -87.90 -27.38 -9.41
C ALA A 532 -88.10 -28.90 -9.54
N MET A 533 -87.06 -29.70 -9.26
CA MET A 533 -87.15 -31.16 -9.26
C MET A 533 -87.99 -31.69 -8.10
N LEU A 534 -87.89 -31.09 -6.91
CA LEU A 534 -88.71 -31.43 -5.74
C LEU A 534 -90.19 -31.10 -5.97
N VAL A 535 -90.51 -29.96 -6.58
CA VAL A 535 -91.88 -29.61 -6.97
C VAL A 535 -92.41 -30.58 -8.03
N LEU A 536 -91.60 -30.97 -9.02
CA LEU A 536 -91.97 -31.99 -10.01
C LEU A 536 -92.25 -33.36 -9.37
N ILE A 537 -91.45 -33.79 -8.39
CA ILE A 537 -91.64 -35.06 -7.67
C ILE A 537 -92.91 -35.01 -6.81
N ILE A 538 -93.20 -33.89 -6.15
CA ILE A 538 -94.43 -33.71 -5.36
C ILE A 538 -95.67 -33.70 -6.29
N LEU A 539 -95.60 -33.03 -7.43
CA LEU A 539 -96.66 -33.02 -8.43
C LEU A 539 -96.87 -34.41 -9.08
N ALA A 540 -95.80 -35.14 -9.37
CA ALA A 540 -95.87 -36.52 -9.87
C ALA A 540 -96.41 -37.49 -8.81
N GLY A 541 -95.99 -37.35 -7.55
CA GLY A 541 -96.46 -38.15 -6.43
C GLY A 541 -97.94 -37.94 -6.12
N THR A 542 -98.42 -36.69 -6.15
CA THR A 542 -99.84 -36.36 -5.99
C THR A 542 -100.69 -36.86 -7.16
N PHE A 543 -100.16 -36.83 -8.39
CA PHE A 543 -100.82 -37.43 -9.56
C PHE A 543 -100.96 -38.96 -9.43
N ILE A 544 -99.91 -39.67 -9.02
CA ILE A 544 -99.91 -41.13 -8.87
C ILE A 544 -100.83 -41.58 -7.72
N ILE A 545 -100.84 -40.87 -6.58
CA ILE A 545 -101.72 -41.20 -5.45
C ILE A 545 -103.19 -40.95 -5.80
N SER A 546 -103.50 -39.88 -6.55
CA SER A 546 -104.87 -39.63 -7.03
C SER A 546 -105.35 -40.68 -8.05
N HIS A 547 -104.44 -41.23 -8.86
CA HIS A 547 -104.75 -42.24 -9.88
C HIS A 547 -104.82 -43.68 -9.31
N GLN A 548 -104.11 -43.97 -8.21
CA GLN A 548 -104.18 -45.27 -7.53
C GLN A 548 -105.33 -45.36 -6.52
N ALA A 549 -105.81 -44.23 -5.96
CA ALA A 549 -107.01 -44.19 -5.13
C ALA A 549 -108.31 -44.43 -5.93
N SER A 550 -108.29 -44.26 -7.25
CA SER A 550 -109.41 -44.55 -8.15
C SER A 550 -109.39 -45.95 -8.78
N LYS A 551 -108.38 -46.79 -8.47
CA LYS A 551 -108.24 -48.16 -9.01
C LYS A 551 -108.21 -49.30 -7.97
N LYS A 552 -108.46 -49.04 -6.68
CA LYS A 552 -108.50 -50.06 -5.59
C LYS A 552 -109.92 -50.45 -5.13
N VAL A 553 -110.87 -50.58 -6.07
CA VAL A 553 -112.21 -51.15 -5.81
C VAL A 553 -112.52 -52.41 -6.64
N ILE A 554 -111.64 -52.85 -7.55
CA ILE A 554 -111.91 -54.05 -8.36
C ILE A 554 -110.76 -55.05 -8.24
N GLN A 555 -111.15 -56.24 -7.77
CA GLN A 555 -110.46 -57.54 -7.88
C GLN A 555 -109.41 -57.94 -6.83
N SER A 556 -109.95 -58.47 -5.73
CA SER A 556 -109.45 -59.64 -5.03
C SER A 556 -109.50 -60.94 -5.87
N GLN A 557 -108.69 -61.93 -5.47
CA GLN A 557 -108.64 -63.37 -5.86
C GLN A 557 -107.83 -63.66 -7.14
N GLN A 558 -106.89 -64.63 -7.22
CA GLN A 558 -106.78 -65.94 -6.54
C GLN A 558 -105.36 -66.56 -6.74
N SER A 559 -104.89 -67.34 -5.74
CA SER A 559 -103.90 -68.47 -5.66
C SER A 559 -102.98 -68.82 -6.86
N GLY A 560 -101.75 -69.36 -6.74
CA GLY A 560 -100.95 -69.92 -5.64
C GLY A 560 -99.89 -70.93 -6.18
N ILE A 561 -98.91 -71.30 -5.32
CA ILE A 561 -98.19 -72.61 -5.19
C ILE A 561 -96.81 -72.87 -5.91
N GLU A 562 -95.83 -73.28 -5.06
CA GLU A 562 -94.63 -74.19 -5.16
C GLU A 562 -93.36 -73.84 -6.01
N GLU A 563 -92.16 -73.73 -5.38
CA GLU A 563 -91.02 -74.71 -5.18
C GLU A 563 -90.12 -74.81 -6.44
N GLU A 564 -88.78 -74.97 -6.47
CA GLU A 564 -87.67 -75.24 -5.54
C GLU A 564 -86.34 -74.96 -6.32
N ASP A 565 -85.22 -74.86 -5.59
CA ASP A 565 -83.86 -75.33 -5.94
C ASP A 565 -82.78 -74.49 -6.69
N ASP A 566 -81.80 -74.07 -5.87
CA ASP A 566 -80.41 -74.60 -5.77
C ASP A 566 -79.17 -73.80 -6.30
N ALA A 567 -78.28 -73.54 -5.32
CA ALA A 567 -76.89 -74.00 -5.22
C ALA A 567 -75.66 -73.08 -5.53
N LYS A 568 -74.86 -72.94 -4.45
CA LYS A 568 -73.37 -73.02 -4.28
C LYS A 568 -72.53 -71.79 -4.65
N GLU A 569 -71.69 -71.18 -3.78
CA GLU A 569 -70.85 -71.57 -2.62
C GLU A 569 -69.52 -72.29 -2.92
N TYR A 570 -68.47 -71.78 -2.23
CA TYR A 570 -67.16 -72.35 -1.85
C TYR A 570 -65.93 -71.99 -2.72
N LEU A 571 -64.70 -71.73 -2.22
CA LEU A 571 -64.08 -71.63 -0.86
C LEU A 571 -62.65 -71.02 -1.00
N GLU A 572 -62.19 -70.38 0.10
CA GLU A 572 -60.89 -70.49 0.83
C GLU A 572 -59.61 -71.02 0.11
N ASP A 573 -58.37 -70.77 0.51
CA ASP A 573 -57.67 -69.86 1.45
C ASP A 573 -56.15 -70.10 1.16
N GLU A 574 -55.30 -69.37 1.90
CA GLU A 574 -53.97 -69.77 2.41
C GLU A 574 -52.64 -69.27 1.78
N GLU A 575 -51.84 -68.77 2.75
CA GLU A 575 -50.38 -68.89 2.95
C GLU A 575 -49.35 -67.96 2.27
N ALA A 576 -48.88 -67.01 3.10
CA ALA A 576 -47.56 -67.01 3.76
C ALA A 576 -46.24 -66.62 3.02
N LEU A 577 -45.54 -65.68 3.69
CA LEU A 577 -44.10 -65.59 3.99
C LEU A 577 -43.09 -65.04 2.95
N ASP A 578 -42.51 -63.90 3.39
CA ASP A 578 -41.08 -63.58 3.57
C ASP A 578 -40.10 -63.22 2.43
N GLU A 579 -39.33 -62.19 2.81
CA GLU A 579 -37.92 -61.87 2.54
C GLU A 579 -37.48 -61.18 1.23
N ALA A 580 -37.06 -59.92 1.42
CA ALA A 580 -35.76 -59.31 1.09
C ALA A 580 -35.16 -59.47 -0.32
N SER A 581 -34.85 -58.34 -0.97
CA SER A 581 -33.46 -57.90 -1.15
C SER A 581 -33.35 -56.47 -1.69
N SER A 582 -32.21 -55.88 -1.37
CA SER A 582 -31.69 -54.55 -1.66
C SER A 582 -30.96 -54.42 -3.02
N LEU A 583 -30.54 -53.17 -3.30
CA LEU A 583 -29.43 -52.70 -4.17
C LEU A 583 -29.79 -52.42 -5.65
N GLU A 584 -29.67 -51.15 -6.08
CA GLU A 584 -28.57 -50.56 -6.92
C GLU A 584 -28.79 -50.89 -8.42
N ASP A 585 -28.54 -50.06 -9.42
CA ASP A 585 -27.89 -48.75 -9.57
C ASP A 585 -28.18 -48.22 -11.00
N GLU A 586 -27.75 -46.98 -11.27
CA GLU A 586 -27.37 -46.40 -12.57
C GLU A 586 -28.41 -46.17 -13.69
N ALA A 587 -28.78 -44.88 -13.88
CA ALA A 587 -28.40 -44.06 -15.05
C ALA A 587 -28.82 -42.59 -14.87
#